data_AF-A0A2W7NA99-F1
#
_entry.id   AF-A0A2W7NA99-F1
#
_cell.length_a   1.000
_cell.length_b   1.000
_cell.length_c   1.000
_cell.angle_alpha   90.00
_cell.angle_beta   90.00
_cell.angle_gamma   90.00
#
_symmetry.space_group_name_H-M   'P 1'
#
loop_
_entity.id
_entity.type
_entity.pdbx_description
1 polymer ?
#
loop_
_entity_poly.entity_id
_entity_poly.type
_entity_poly.pdbx_seq_one_letter_code
_entity_poly.pdbx_strand_id
1 'polypeptide(L)'
;MREKILALVTRHCTTLKNEAAAIEEAMLGAGPDLANGHRDLIGRMHKLKGSSGSIGFHRISELCGDIEERLRSCADRPPSETDLDAIHSRHLELQRRIAEVSPEQSSLFARFS
;
A
#
# COMPACT_ATOMS: atom_id res chain seq x y z
N MET A 1 23.59 16.74 -3.57
CA MET A 1 22.45 16.13 -4.31
C MET A 1 21.91 14.91 -3.58
N ARG A 2 22.77 13.95 -3.21
CA ARG A 2 22.44 12.78 -2.39
C ARG A 2 21.65 13.07 -1.11
N GLU A 3 22.08 14.04 -0.30
CA GLU A 3 21.37 14.42 0.94
C GLU A 3 19.93 14.87 0.70
N LYS A 4 19.66 15.55 -0.42
CA LYS A 4 18.29 15.98 -0.79
C LYS A 4 17.42 14.78 -1.15
N ILE A 5 17.98 13.78 -1.84
CA ILE A 5 17.27 12.53 -2.16
C ILE A 5 17.03 11.71 -0.89
N LEU A 6 18.03 11.61 0.01
CA LEU A 6 17.86 10.94 1.30
C LEU A 6 16.74 11.59 2.10
N ALA A 7 16.73 12.92 2.25
CA ALA A 7 15.67 13.63 2.97
C ALA A 7 14.28 13.41 2.33
N LEU A 8 14.21 13.40 0.99
CA LEU A 8 12.97 13.13 0.25
C LEU A 8 12.44 11.72 0.53
N VAL A 9 13.31 10.70 0.40
CA VAL A 9 12.93 9.29 0.59
C VAL A 9 12.58 9.03 2.05
N THR A 10 13.36 9.55 3.01
CA THR A 10 13.05 9.45 4.44
C THR A 10 11.67 10.03 4.78
N ARG A 11 11.34 11.21 4.25
CA ARG A 11 10.01 11.80 4.44
C ARG A 11 8.93 10.88 3.85
N HIS A 12 9.17 10.31 2.69
CA HIS A 12 8.22 9.38 2.07
C HIS A 12 8.06 8.08 2.85
N CYS A 13 9.10 7.52 3.45
CA CYS A 13 8.98 6.36 4.34
C CYS A 13 7.98 6.63 5.47
N THR A 14 8.05 7.82 6.09
CA THR A 14 7.07 8.23 7.11
C THR A 14 5.67 8.37 6.53
N THR A 15 5.53 8.99 5.35
CA THR A 15 4.23 9.09 4.67
C THR A 15 3.63 7.71 4.36
N LEU A 16 4.43 6.75 3.86
CA LEU A 16 3.98 5.40 3.59
C LEU A 16 3.44 4.71 4.85
N LYS A 17 4.14 4.87 5.98
CA LYS A 17 3.70 4.32 7.28
C LYS A 17 2.36 4.91 7.73
N ASN A 18 2.19 6.22 7.60
CA ASN A 18 0.94 6.89 7.99
C ASN A 18 -0.23 6.48 7.09
N GLU A 19 -0.01 6.41 5.77
CA GLU A 19 -1.05 6.01 4.81
C GLU A 19 -1.44 4.53 5.01
N ALA A 20 -0.47 3.67 5.30
CA ALA A 20 -0.73 2.26 5.59
C ALA A 20 -1.58 2.08 6.86
N ALA A 21 -1.29 2.82 7.93
CA ALA A 21 -2.11 2.81 9.14
C ALA A 21 -3.54 3.30 8.86
N ALA A 22 -3.70 4.38 8.09
CA ALA A 22 -5.03 4.88 7.71
C ALA A 22 -5.83 3.89 6.85
N ILE A 23 -5.15 3.10 6.01
CA ILE A 23 -5.79 2.02 5.24
C ILE A 23 -6.22 0.88 6.16
N GLU A 24 -5.39 0.49 7.13
CA GLU A 24 -5.73 -0.55 8.11
C GLU A 24 -6.98 -0.16 8.91
N GLU A 25 -7.04 1.08 9.40
CA GLU A 25 -8.22 1.62 10.07
C GLU A 25 -9.47 1.56 9.16
N ALA A 26 -9.33 1.91 7.88
CA ALA A 26 -10.43 1.83 6.93
C ALA A 26 -10.87 0.38 6.65
N MET A 27 -9.95 -0.57 6.62
CA MET A 27 -10.26 -1.99 6.44
C MET A 27 -10.97 -2.57 7.67
N LEU A 28 -10.54 -2.21 8.88
CA LEU A 28 -11.19 -2.63 10.13
C LEU A 28 -12.57 -1.97 10.29
N GLY A 29 -12.70 -0.70 9.91
CA GLY A 29 -13.95 0.06 10.01
C GLY A 29 -15.02 -0.35 8.99
N ALA A 30 -14.62 -0.88 7.82
CA ALA A 30 -15.56 -1.38 6.82
C ALA A 30 -16.27 -2.68 7.25
N GLY A 31 -15.68 -3.46 8.17
CA GLY A 31 -16.25 -4.73 8.62
C GLY A 31 -16.55 -5.70 7.46
N PRO A 32 -17.49 -6.65 7.62
CA PRO A 32 -17.93 -7.53 6.53
C PRO A 32 -18.73 -6.80 5.43
N ASP A 33 -19.17 -5.55 5.66
CA ASP A 33 -19.89 -4.72 4.68
C ASP A 33 -18.92 -3.93 3.77
N LEU A 34 -17.86 -4.63 3.38
CA LEU A 34 -16.81 -4.20 2.49
C LEU A 34 -17.36 -3.69 1.14
N ALA A 35 -18.56 -4.10 0.74
CA ALA A 35 -19.27 -3.66 -0.46
C ALA A 35 -19.36 -2.12 -0.63
N ASN A 36 -19.52 -1.36 0.46
CA ASN A 36 -19.53 0.10 0.40
C ASN A 36 -18.14 0.73 0.60
N GLY A 37 -17.23 0.04 1.30
CA GLY A 37 -15.85 0.49 1.57
C GLY A 37 -14.84 0.26 0.44
N HIS A 38 -15.16 -0.61 -0.54
CA HIS A 38 -14.25 -0.98 -1.62
C HIS A 38 -13.73 0.20 -2.45
N ARG A 39 -14.59 1.16 -2.80
CA ARG A 39 -14.20 2.28 -3.69
C ARG A 39 -13.14 3.17 -3.05
N ASP A 40 -13.28 3.48 -1.78
CA ASP A 40 -12.32 4.30 -1.05
C ASP A 40 -11.01 3.54 -0.84
N LEU A 41 -11.07 2.25 -0.51
CA LEU A 41 -9.88 1.40 -0.39
C LEU A 41 -9.13 1.27 -1.71
N ILE A 42 -9.82 1.09 -2.84
CA ILE A 42 -9.22 1.07 -4.19
C ILE A 42 -8.49 2.39 -4.45
N GLY A 43 -9.13 3.53 -4.15
CA GLY A 43 -8.52 4.85 -4.33
C GLY A 43 -7.26 5.04 -3.47
N ARG A 44 -7.27 4.57 -2.21
CA ARG A 44 -6.11 4.62 -1.32
C ARG A 44 -4.98 3.72 -1.80
N MET A 45 -5.28 2.48 -2.19
CA MET A 45 -4.29 1.56 -2.77
C MET A 45 -3.67 2.11 -4.05
N HIS A 46 -4.47 2.69 -4.94
CA HIS A 46 -3.98 3.31 -6.17
C HIS A 46 -2.99 4.44 -5.90
N LYS A 47 -3.30 5.32 -4.94
CA LYS A 47 -2.39 6.40 -4.53
C LYS A 47 -1.10 5.85 -3.90
N LEU A 48 -1.22 4.87 -3.00
CA LEU A 48 -0.07 4.28 -2.32
C LEU A 48 0.85 3.54 -3.31
N LYS A 49 0.27 2.82 -4.27
CA LYS A 49 0.96 2.19 -5.40
C LYS A 49 1.77 3.20 -6.22
N GLY A 50 1.13 4.29 -6.63
CA GLY A 50 1.78 5.34 -7.43
C GLY A 50 2.91 6.04 -6.67
N SER A 51 2.64 6.42 -5.41
CA SER A 51 3.63 7.05 -4.53
C SER A 51 4.84 6.15 -4.30
N SER A 52 4.63 4.92 -3.81
CA SER A 52 5.72 3.96 -3.53
C SER A 52 6.53 3.60 -4.79
N GLY A 53 5.87 3.44 -5.94
CA GLY A 53 6.54 3.17 -7.21
C GLY A 53 7.43 4.33 -7.67
N SER A 54 6.97 5.57 -7.52
CA SER A 54 7.70 6.77 -7.96
C SER A 54 9.03 7.00 -7.23
N ILE A 55 9.12 6.51 -5.99
CA ILE A 55 10.30 6.61 -5.13
C ILE A 55 11.09 5.30 -5.05
N GLY A 56 10.77 4.31 -5.89
CA GLY A 56 11.58 3.10 -6.03
C GLY A 56 11.31 1.99 -5.01
N PHE A 57 10.19 2.01 -4.30
CA PHE A 57 9.74 0.89 -3.46
C PHE A 57 8.83 -0.05 -4.26
N HIS A 58 9.40 -0.72 -5.27
CA HIS A 58 8.64 -1.51 -6.24
C HIS A 58 7.81 -2.63 -5.59
N ARG A 59 8.36 -3.32 -4.59
CA ARG A 59 7.63 -4.40 -3.91
C ARG A 59 6.38 -3.91 -3.17
N ILE A 60 6.44 -2.71 -2.58
CA ILE A 60 5.29 -2.07 -1.94
C ILE A 60 4.26 -1.69 -3.01
N SER A 61 4.72 -1.15 -4.14
CA SER A 61 3.86 -0.79 -5.28
C SER A 61 3.12 -2.00 -5.86
N GLU A 62 3.81 -3.13 -6.02
CA GLU A 62 3.24 -4.41 -6.46
C GLU A 62 2.15 -4.90 -5.51
N LEU A 63 2.44 -4.96 -4.20
CA LEU A 63 1.45 -5.39 -3.20
C LEU A 63 0.20 -4.51 -3.18
N CYS A 64 0.37 -3.19 -3.33
CA CYS A 64 -0.76 -2.27 -3.46
C CYS A 64 -1.58 -2.58 -4.72
N GLY A 65 -0.91 -2.90 -5.84
CA GLY A 65 -1.57 -3.31 -7.08
C GLY A 65 -2.36 -4.60 -6.94
N ASP A 66 -1.78 -5.62 -6.31
CA ASP A 66 -2.44 -6.90 -6.07
C ASP A 66 -3.71 -6.74 -5.21
N ILE A 67 -3.65 -5.89 -4.18
CA ILE A 67 -4.81 -5.61 -3.33
C ILE A 67 -5.86 -4.78 -4.11
N GLU A 68 -5.43 -3.76 -4.86
CA GLU A 68 -6.30 -2.95 -5.70
C GLU A 68 -7.08 -3.82 -6.70
N GLU A 69 -6.41 -4.75 -7.39
CA GLU A 69 -7.02 -5.65 -8.37
C GLU A 69 -8.05 -6.58 -7.73
N ARG A 70 -7.73 -7.15 -6.56
CA ARG A 70 -8.65 -8.03 -5.83
C ARG A 70 -9.90 -7.28 -5.37
N LEU A 71 -9.74 -6.08 -4.82
CA LEU A 71 -10.87 -5.22 -4.45
C LEU A 71 -11.74 -4.88 -5.67
N ARG A 72 -11.14 -4.59 -6.83
CA ARG A 72 -11.87 -4.36 -8.08
C ARG A 72 -12.61 -5.61 -8.57
N SER A 73 -12.02 -6.79 -8.46
CA SER A 73 -12.69 -8.04 -8.85
C SER A 73 -13.91 -8.38 -7.98
N CYS A 74 -13.97 -7.79 -6.78
CA CYS A 74 -15.10 -7.89 -5.85
C CYS A 74 -15.97 -6.61 -5.87
N ALA A 75 -15.82 -5.73 -6.86
CA ALA A 75 -16.65 -4.52 -6.94
C ALA A 75 -18.08 -4.82 -7.42
N ASP A 76 -18.21 -5.77 -8.36
CA ASP A 76 -19.50 -6.11 -8.99
C ASP A 76 -20.22 -7.30 -8.30
N ARG A 77 -19.60 -7.88 -7.27
CA ARG A 77 -20.16 -8.98 -6.48
C ARG A 77 -19.71 -8.88 -5.03
N PRO A 78 -20.49 -9.37 -4.06
CA PRO A 78 -20.00 -9.53 -2.69
C PRO A 78 -18.70 -10.37 -2.68
N PRO A 79 -17.66 -9.95 -1.93
CA PRO A 79 -16.45 -10.74 -1.76
C PRO A 79 -16.78 -12.04 -1.02
N SER A 80 -16.23 -13.16 -1.48
CA SER A 80 -16.31 -14.42 -0.76
C SER A 80 -15.36 -14.41 0.43
N GLU A 81 -15.53 -15.32 1.38
CA GLU A 81 -14.59 -15.50 2.51
C GLU A 81 -13.15 -15.69 2.01
N THR A 82 -12.95 -16.45 0.92
CA THR A 82 -11.64 -16.63 0.30
C THR A 82 -11.06 -15.34 -0.29
N ASP A 83 -11.91 -14.46 -0.84
CA ASP A 83 -11.45 -13.14 -1.34
C ASP A 83 -11.00 -12.26 -0.17
N LEU A 84 -11.77 -12.25 0.92
CA LEU A 84 -11.48 -11.49 2.13
C LEU A 84 -10.16 -11.95 2.76
N ASP A 85 -9.97 -13.27 2.91
CA ASP A 85 -8.74 -13.85 3.43
C ASP A 85 -7.53 -13.49 2.56
N ALA A 86 -7.68 -13.54 1.23
CA ALA A 86 -6.60 -13.19 0.31
C ALA A 86 -6.24 -11.71 0.38
N ILE A 87 -7.24 -10.82 0.44
CA ILE A 87 -7.05 -9.37 0.61
C ILE A 87 -6.36 -9.10 1.95
N HIS A 88 -6.82 -9.72 3.03
CA HIS A 88 -6.27 -9.56 4.36
C HIS A 88 -4.82 -10.07 4.44
N SER A 89 -4.52 -11.25 3.89
CA SER A 89 -3.16 -11.81 3.85
C SER A 89 -2.19 -10.88 3.13
N ARG A 90 -2.59 -10.31 1.98
CA ARG A 90 -1.79 -9.34 1.24
C ARG A 90 -1.63 -8.02 1.98
N HIS A 91 -2.68 -7.56 2.66
CA HIS A 91 -2.61 -6.38 3.50
C HIS A 91 -1.61 -6.55 4.66
N LEU A 92 -1.61 -7.70 5.33
CA LEU A 92 -0.63 -8.01 6.38
C LEU A 92 0.80 -8.04 5.84
N GLU A 93 1.02 -8.59 4.63
CA GLU A 93 2.32 -8.54 3.96
C GLU A 93 2.74 -7.09 3.68
N LEU A 94 1.82 -6.26 3.16
CA LEU A 94 2.04 -4.84 2.90
C LEU A 94 2.44 -4.09 4.19
N GLN A 95 1.71 -4.29 5.29
CA GLN A 95 2.01 -3.65 6.57
C GLN A 95 3.40 -4.01 7.09
N ARG A 96 3.78 -5.29 7.04
CA ARG A 96 5.12 -5.73 7.45
C ARG A 96 6.21 -5.05 6.63
N ARG A 97 6.03 -4.98 5.31
CA ARG A 97 7.00 -4.32 4.41
C ARG A 97 7.10 -2.82 4.67
N ILE A 98 5.98 -2.16 4.95
CA ILE A 98 5.96 -0.73 5.24
C ILE A 98 6.56 -0.45 6.63
N ALA A 99 6.34 -1.30 7.63
CA ALA A 99 6.96 -1.16 8.95
C ALA A 99 8.50 -1.19 8.86
N GLU A 100 9.02 -2.10 8.04
CA GLU A 100 10.46 -2.32 7.80
C GLU A 100 11.06 -1.37 6.75
N VAL A 101 10.27 -0.45 6.18
CA VAL A 101 10.76 0.38 5.07
C VAL A 101 11.86 1.33 5.52
N SER A 102 12.95 1.36 4.78
CA SER A 102 14.08 2.25 4.98
C SER A 102 14.54 2.89 3.67
N PRO A 103 15.19 4.06 3.70
CA PRO A 103 15.66 4.72 2.48
C PRO A 103 16.61 3.88 1.63
N GLU A 104 17.40 3.00 2.24
CA GLU A 104 18.37 2.12 1.57
C GLU A 104 17.71 1.10 0.63
N GLN A 105 16.42 0.80 0.85
CA GLN A 105 15.65 -0.10 0.02
C GLN A 105 15.05 0.58 -1.22
N SER A 106 15.13 1.91 -1.31
CA SER A 106 14.64 2.68 -2.45
C SER A 106 15.59 2.54 -3.65
N SER A 107 15.08 2.05 -4.77
CA SER A 107 15.85 2.04 -6.02
C SER A 107 16.19 3.47 -6.51
N LEU A 108 15.37 4.47 -6.16
CA LEU A 108 15.67 5.88 -6.42
C LEU A 108 16.90 6.31 -5.63
N PHE A 109 16.95 6.04 -4.32
CA PHE A 109 18.11 6.38 -3.50
C PHE A 109 19.37 5.63 -3.94
N ALA A 110 19.25 4.34 -4.28
CA ALA A 110 20.36 3.53 -4.78
C ALA A 110 21.02 4.11 -6.04
N ARG A 111 20.25 4.79 -6.93
CA ARG A 111 20.79 5.46 -8.12
C ARG A 111 21.66 6.68 -7.83
N PHE A 112 21.58 7.23 -6.62
CA PHE A 112 22.35 8.40 -6.17
C PHE A 112 23.27 8.09 -4.97
N SER A 113 23.44 6.80 -4.65
CA SER A 113 24.27 6.31 -3.55
C SER A 113 25.69 5.97 -4.00
#